data_AF-A0A3M1MS50-F1
#
_entry.id   AF-A0A3M1MS50-F1
#
_cell.length_a   1.000
_cell.length_b   1.000
_cell.length_c   1.000
_cell.angle_alpha   90.00
_cell.angle_beta   90.00
_cell.angle_gamma   90.00
#
_symmetry.space_group_name_H-M   'P 1'
#
loop_
_entity.id
_entity.type
_entity.pdbx_description
1 polymer ?
#
loop_
_entity_poly.entity_id
_entity_poly.type
_entity_poly.pdbx_seq_one_letter_code
_entity_poly.pdbx_strand_id
1 'polypeptide(L)'
;MIRLLLLLAVLLPTFAGASNPEVLIEPAPARLGEPVRVSYLLPPGSWQLPGLPDFGGLAPLSPPHISDEKLVLELLPLRPGPTRLPELTLTNGPRAIRTARASLEIVDPVPANTKPAGRLDWSPPTHAWKLPVFLALTGLLAGLTALGIWHRRRRPRFAFPDAERRQLSRLPAGPERDRLARDLELWLYGPYRPGDRELREWWQRARRLEDGR
;
A
#
# COMPACT_ATOMS: atom_id res chain seq x y z
N MET A 1 -33.11 5.03 70.67
CA MET A 1 -31.76 5.40 70.21
C MET A 1 -31.30 4.67 68.94
N ILE A 2 -31.67 3.39 68.73
CA ILE A 2 -31.25 2.61 67.55
C ILE A 2 -31.88 3.08 66.21
N ARG A 3 -33.10 3.62 66.24
CA ARG A 3 -33.80 4.12 65.03
C ARG A 3 -33.18 5.39 64.43
N LEU A 4 -32.49 6.20 65.23
CA LEU A 4 -31.81 7.42 64.75
C LEU A 4 -30.51 7.09 64.00
N LEU A 5 -29.79 6.06 64.44
CA LEU A 5 -28.59 5.54 63.78
C LEU A 5 -28.88 4.91 62.41
N LEU A 6 -30.02 4.24 62.27
CA LEU A 6 -30.46 3.67 60.98
C LEU A 6 -30.89 4.75 59.98
N LEU A 7 -31.51 5.84 60.43
CA LEU A 7 -31.83 6.98 59.55
C LEU A 7 -30.57 7.77 59.14
N LEU A 8 -29.58 7.88 60.03
CA LEU A 8 -28.30 8.52 59.70
C LEU A 8 -27.50 7.71 58.66
N ALA A 9 -27.62 6.38 58.67
CA ALA A 9 -27.00 5.50 57.67
C ALA A 9 -27.68 5.54 56.29
N VAL A 10 -28.98 5.91 56.22
CA VAL A 10 -29.72 6.09 54.96
C VAL A 10 -29.51 7.50 54.37
N LEU A 11 -29.03 8.45 55.19
CA LEU A 11 -28.72 9.82 54.80
C LEU A 11 -27.22 10.06 54.54
N LEU A 12 -26.37 9.03 54.51
CA LEU A 12 -25.09 9.17 53.83
C LEU A 12 -25.42 9.30 52.34
N PRO A 13 -25.30 10.50 51.75
CA PRO A 13 -25.47 10.62 50.32
C PRO A 13 -24.38 9.76 49.73
N THR A 14 -24.76 8.97 48.76
CA THR A 14 -23.88 8.42 47.74
C THR A 14 -23.04 9.53 47.13
N PHE A 15 -21.99 9.96 47.82
CA PHE A 15 -20.77 10.48 47.23
C PHE A 15 -20.06 9.27 46.58
N ALA A 16 -20.77 8.57 45.70
CA ALA A 16 -20.11 7.92 44.59
C ALA A 16 -19.49 9.10 43.84
N GLY A 17 -18.20 9.33 44.10
CA GLY A 17 -17.45 10.35 43.42
C GLY A 17 -17.78 10.25 41.95
N ALA A 18 -18.32 11.33 41.41
CA ALA A 18 -18.23 11.57 39.98
C ALA A 18 -16.73 11.58 39.69
N SER A 19 -16.17 10.41 39.39
CA SER A 19 -14.84 10.31 38.84
C SER A 19 -14.90 11.14 37.57
N ASN A 20 -14.26 12.31 37.61
CA ASN A 20 -14.04 13.08 36.41
C ASN A 20 -13.46 12.12 35.35
N PRO A 21 -13.96 12.16 34.11
CA PRO A 21 -13.47 11.28 33.06
C PRO A 21 -11.94 11.36 33.03
N GLU A 22 -11.30 10.22 33.29
CA GLU A 22 -9.86 10.13 33.46
C GLU A 22 -9.20 10.47 32.13
N VAL A 23 -8.26 11.43 32.17
CA VAL A 23 -7.49 11.87 31.01
C VAL A 23 -6.09 11.28 31.15
N LEU A 24 -5.72 10.43 30.20
CA LEU A 24 -4.39 9.85 30.11
C LEU A 24 -3.61 10.56 29.01
N ILE A 25 -2.37 10.97 29.32
CA ILE A 25 -1.48 11.68 28.41
C ILE A 25 -0.15 10.92 28.35
N GLU A 26 0.26 10.52 27.16
CA GLU A 26 1.50 9.76 26.93
C GLU A 26 2.25 10.31 25.71
N PRO A 27 3.58 10.55 25.77
CA PRO A 27 4.43 10.44 26.96
C PRO A 27 4.22 11.60 27.94
N ALA A 28 4.51 11.34 29.22
CA ALA A 28 4.56 12.35 30.28
C ALA A 28 5.99 12.40 30.86
N PRO A 29 6.77 13.49 30.70
CA PRO A 29 6.37 14.78 30.13
C PRO A 29 6.30 14.79 28.60
N ALA A 30 5.43 15.65 28.06
CA ALA A 30 5.32 15.89 26.62
C ALA A 30 6.54 16.68 26.11
N ARG A 31 7.04 16.32 24.93
CA ARG A 31 8.24 16.92 24.33
C ARG A 31 7.94 17.58 23.01
N LEU A 32 8.63 18.69 22.73
CA LEU A 32 8.52 19.39 21.46
C LEU A 32 8.96 18.48 20.30
N GLY A 33 8.14 18.39 19.25
CA GLY A 33 8.44 17.59 18.06
C GLY A 33 8.24 16.07 18.22
N GLU A 34 7.82 15.59 19.40
CA GLU A 34 7.48 14.18 19.63
C GLU A 34 5.95 13.99 19.69
N PRO A 35 5.40 12.88 19.15
CA PRO A 35 3.97 12.62 19.19
C PRO A 35 3.47 12.41 20.63
N VAL A 36 2.32 13.00 20.94
CA VAL A 36 1.62 12.90 22.23
C VAL A 36 0.23 12.32 21.99
N ARG A 37 -0.06 11.23 22.68
CA ARG A 37 -1.37 10.57 22.71
C ARG A 37 -2.16 11.04 23.93
N VAL A 38 -3.37 11.53 23.70
CA VAL A 38 -4.31 11.91 24.75
C VAL A 38 -5.54 11.03 24.65
N SER A 39 -5.87 10.35 25.74
CA SER A 39 -7.01 9.44 25.81
C SER A 39 -7.99 9.91 26.87
N TYR A 40 -9.26 10.05 26.50
CA TYR A 40 -10.36 10.36 27.42
C TYR A 40 -11.26 9.15 27.57
N LEU A 41 -11.48 8.70 28.81
CA LEU A 41 -12.48 7.67 29.07
C LEU A 41 -13.90 8.22 28.80
N LEU A 42 -14.67 7.51 27.98
CA LEU A 42 -16.05 7.84 27.66
C LEU A 42 -17.00 6.89 28.40
N PRO A 43 -18.19 7.36 28.79
CA PRO A 43 -19.25 6.46 29.25
C PRO A 43 -19.72 5.55 28.11
N PRO A 44 -20.32 4.37 28.40
CA PRO A 44 -20.81 3.46 27.38
C PRO A 44 -21.79 4.13 26.40
N GLY A 45 -21.58 3.93 25.09
CA GLY A 45 -22.48 4.42 24.05
C GLY A 45 -21.78 4.76 22.72
N SER A 46 -22.60 5.04 21.70
CA SER A 46 -22.15 5.42 20.35
C SER A 46 -21.92 6.93 20.24
N TRP A 47 -20.86 7.41 20.88
CA TRP A 47 -20.49 8.83 20.84
C TRP A 47 -19.90 9.23 19.48
N GLN A 48 -20.14 10.46 19.08
CA GLN A 48 -19.62 11.06 17.87
C GLN A 48 -19.01 12.43 18.20
N LEU A 49 -17.91 12.77 17.53
CA LEU A 49 -17.31 14.10 17.62
C LEU A 49 -17.75 14.90 16.38
N PRO A 50 -18.67 15.87 16.51
CA PRO A 50 -19.26 16.56 15.36
C PRO A 50 -18.28 17.51 14.66
N GLY A 51 -17.18 17.88 15.32
CA GLY A 51 -16.14 18.74 14.75
C GLY A 51 -14.91 18.83 15.64
N LEU A 52 -13.80 19.24 15.04
CA LEU A 52 -12.52 19.45 15.72
C LEU A 52 -12.31 20.94 15.98
N PRO A 53 -12.07 21.36 17.24
CA PRO A 53 -11.59 22.70 17.50
C PRO A 53 -10.12 22.84 17.09
N ASP A 54 -9.63 24.07 17.10
CA ASP A 54 -8.21 24.35 17.04
C ASP A 54 -7.54 23.97 18.38
N PHE A 55 -6.47 23.16 18.31
CA PHE A 55 -5.66 22.78 19.48
C PHE A 55 -4.49 23.75 19.71
N GLY A 56 -4.40 24.83 18.93
CA GLY A 56 -3.43 25.89 19.06
C GLY A 56 -2.01 25.42 18.75
N GLY A 57 -1.17 25.29 19.79
CA GLY A 57 0.22 24.87 19.67
C GLY A 57 0.42 23.36 19.38
N LEU A 58 -0.66 22.62 19.15
CA LEU A 58 -0.67 21.19 18.90
C LEU A 58 -1.30 20.90 17.53
N ALA A 59 -0.61 20.16 16.67
CA ALA A 59 -1.16 19.73 15.40
C ALA A 59 -1.69 18.29 15.50
N PRO A 60 -2.90 17.98 14.99
CA PRO A 60 -3.37 16.59 14.92
C PRO A 60 -2.53 15.79 13.91
N LEU A 61 -2.01 14.65 14.34
CA LEU A 61 -1.27 13.70 13.50
C LEU A 61 -2.21 12.75 12.75
N SER A 62 -3.32 12.39 13.38
CA SER A 62 -4.36 11.55 12.82
C SER A 62 -5.75 12.07 13.21
N PRO A 63 -6.80 11.69 12.46
CA PRO A 63 -8.17 12.01 12.85
C PRO A 63 -8.50 11.43 14.23
N PRO A 64 -9.21 12.19 15.08
CA PRO A 64 -9.69 11.70 16.36
C PRO A 64 -10.58 10.48 16.13
N HIS A 65 -10.40 9.45 16.94
CA HIS A 65 -11.19 8.23 16.82
C HIS A 65 -11.57 7.70 18.20
N ILE A 66 -12.62 6.89 18.24
CA ILE A 66 -13.11 6.26 19.44
C ILE A 66 -12.77 4.77 19.36
N SER A 67 -11.98 4.27 20.31
CA SER A 67 -11.62 2.86 20.45
C SER A 67 -11.83 2.46 21.90
N ASP A 68 -12.45 1.30 22.13
CA ASP A 68 -12.59 0.71 23.48
C ASP A 68 -13.12 1.69 24.53
N GLU A 69 -14.20 2.39 24.20
CA GLU A 69 -14.83 3.41 25.06
C GLU A 69 -13.91 4.58 25.42
N LYS A 70 -12.88 4.85 24.61
CA LYS A 70 -11.98 5.99 24.78
C LYS A 70 -11.95 6.86 23.54
N LEU A 71 -12.00 8.17 23.72
CA LEU A 71 -11.64 9.12 22.67
C LEU A 71 -10.11 9.24 22.66
N VAL A 72 -9.50 8.91 21.53
CA VAL A 72 -8.05 8.97 21.32
C VAL A 72 -7.72 10.14 20.39
N LEU A 73 -6.81 10.99 20.84
CA LEU A 73 -6.23 12.09 20.08
C LEU A 73 -4.72 11.87 19.94
N GLU A 74 -4.20 11.93 18.72
CA GLU A 74 -2.76 11.91 18.47
C GLU A 74 -2.34 13.30 18.00
N LEU A 75 -1.50 13.96 18.81
CA LEU A 75 -1.16 15.36 18.66
C LEU A 75 0.36 15.53 18.59
N LEU A 76 0.83 16.52 17.85
CA LEU A 76 2.23 16.90 17.74
C LEU A 76 2.43 18.30 18.32
N PRO A 77 3.21 18.46 19.39
CA PRO A 77 3.58 19.76 19.92
C PRO A 77 4.48 20.53 18.96
N LEU A 78 4.06 21.75 18.61
CA LEU A 78 4.76 22.65 17.69
C LEU A 78 5.49 23.80 18.39
N ARG A 79 5.14 24.08 19.66
CA ARG A 79 5.75 25.17 20.45
C ARG A 79 6.02 24.68 21.88
N PRO A 80 7.15 25.08 22.49
CA PRO A 80 7.43 24.77 23.88
C PRO A 80 6.57 25.63 24.83
N GLY A 81 6.39 25.14 26.06
CA GLY A 81 5.67 25.85 27.13
C GLY A 81 4.28 25.26 27.46
N PRO A 82 3.52 25.95 28.34
CA PRO A 82 2.22 25.45 28.78
C PRO A 82 1.18 25.57 27.66
N THR A 83 0.54 24.45 27.33
CA THR A 83 -0.55 24.38 26.35
C THR A 83 -1.79 23.76 26.99
N ARG A 84 -2.97 24.27 26.64
CA ARG A 84 -4.25 23.77 27.16
C ARG A 84 -5.03 23.10 26.04
N LEU A 85 -5.50 21.88 26.31
CA LEU A 85 -6.42 21.19 25.42
C LEU A 85 -7.82 21.78 25.58
N PRO A 86 -8.49 22.14 24.47
CA PRO A 86 -9.86 22.60 24.49
C PRO A 86 -10.81 21.49 24.94
N GLU A 87 -11.97 21.87 25.49
CA GLU A 87 -13.05 20.92 25.73
C GLU A 87 -13.61 20.43 24.39
N LEU A 88 -13.74 19.12 24.26
CA LEU A 88 -14.37 18.48 23.11
C LEU A 88 -15.78 18.07 23.50
N THR A 89 -16.77 18.46 22.69
CA THR A 89 -18.16 18.06 22.90
C THR A 89 -18.46 16.83 22.07
N LEU A 90 -18.81 15.72 22.70
CA LEU A 90 -19.25 14.50 22.03
C LEU A 90 -20.78 14.36 22.14
N THR A 91 -21.41 13.86 21.08
CA THR A 91 -22.87 13.69 20.98
C THR A 91 -23.25 12.24 20.73
N ASN A 92 -24.33 11.78 21.35
CA ASN A 92 -24.98 10.49 21.10
C ASN A 92 -26.50 10.72 21.06
N GLY A 93 -27.04 10.97 19.87
CA GLY A 93 -28.44 11.39 19.69
C GLY A 93 -28.73 12.69 20.45
N PRO A 94 -29.69 12.70 21.41
CA PRO A 94 -30.01 13.88 22.21
C PRO A 94 -29.04 14.13 23.38
N ARG A 95 -28.10 13.22 23.64
CA ARG A 95 -27.14 13.35 24.74
C ARG A 95 -25.86 14.02 24.26
N ALA A 96 -25.32 14.91 25.09
CA ALA A 96 -24.01 15.53 24.87
C ALA A 96 -23.16 15.45 26.14
N ILE A 97 -21.87 15.14 25.98
CA ILE A 97 -20.87 15.16 27.05
C ILE A 97 -19.71 16.04 26.62
N ARG A 98 -18.96 16.55 27.60
CA ARG A 98 -17.75 17.33 27.36
C ARG A 98 -16.56 16.62 27.97
N THR A 99 -15.44 16.59 27.23
CA THR A 99 -14.18 16.11 27.79
C THR A 99 -13.66 17.06 28.86
N ALA A 100 -12.89 16.54 29.80
CA ALA A 100 -12.23 17.36 30.79
C ALA A 100 -11.15 18.23 30.14
N ARG A 101 -10.97 19.46 30.63
CA ARG A 101 -9.82 20.30 30.25
C ARG A 101 -8.54 19.66 30.78
N ALA A 102 -7.54 19.59 29.94
CA ALA A 102 -6.22 19.10 30.32
C ALA A 102 -5.15 20.12 29.94
N SER A 103 -4.16 20.30 30.82
CA SER A 103 -3.00 21.13 30.59
C SER A 103 -1.78 20.25 30.36
N LEU A 104 -1.01 20.59 29.34
CA LEU A 104 0.23 19.96 28.94
C LEU A 104 1.38 20.94 29.18
N GLU A 105 2.45 20.48 29.79
CA GLU A 105 3.72 21.20 29.82
C GLU A 105 4.63 20.59 28.77
N ILE A 106 4.92 21.35 27.70
CA ILE A 106 5.73 20.88 26.58
C ILE A 106 7.18 21.31 26.83
N VAL A 107 8.04 20.33 27.05
CA VAL A 107 9.47 20.53 27.28
C VAL A 107 10.19 20.60 25.94
N ASP A 108 11.05 21.60 25.76
CA ASP A 108 12.00 21.62 24.65
C ASP A 108 13.16 20.67 25.01
N PRO A 109 13.38 19.57 24.25
CA PRO A 109 14.49 18.67 24.51
C PRO A 109 15.85 19.31 24.19
N VAL A 110 15.89 20.44 23.48
CA VAL A 110 17.12 21.14 23.12
C VAL A 110 17.45 22.19 24.19
N PRO A 111 18.64 22.13 24.82
CA PRO A 111 19.08 23.17 25.75
C PRO A 111 19.09 24.54 25.06
N ALA A 112 18.60 25.58 25.72
CA ALA A 112 18.51 26.94 25.17
C ALA A 112 19.86 27.51 24.65
N ASN A 113 20.99 26.97 25.12
CA ASN A 113 22.34 27.38 24.73
C ASN A 113 22.94 26.53 23.60
N THR A 114 22.16 25.65 22.98
CA THR A 114 22.63 24.81 21.88
C THR A 114 22.79 25.69 20.65
N LYS A 115 24.03 25.90 20.20
CA LYS A 115 24.28 26.56 18.92
C LYS A 115 23.59 25.72 17.83
N PRO A 116 22.83 26.33 16.90
CA PRO A 116 22.23 25.59 15.80
C PRO A 116 23.35 24.83 15.09
N ALA A 117 23.20 23.51 15.00
CA ALA A 117 24.16 22.71 14.24
C ALA A 117 24.15 23.27 12.82
N GLY A 118 25.34 23.67 12.33
CA GLY A 118 25.49 24.13 10.96
C GLY A 118 24.86 23.09 10.03
N ARG A 119 24.17 23.56 8.98
CA ARG A 119 23.53 22.71 7.97
C ARG A 119 24.55 21.67 7.51
N LEU A 120 24.35 20.42 7.92
CA LEU A 120 25.11 19.30 7.40
C LEU A 120 24.66 19.15 5.95
N ASP A 121 25.48 19.62 5.02
CA ASP A 121 25.33 19.27 3.62
C ASP A 121 25.54 17.77 3.51
N TRP A 122 24.43 17.03 3.58
CA TRP A 122 24.38 15.60 3.37
C TRP A 122 24.79 15.34 1.93
N SER A 123 26.10 15.17 1.72
CA SER A 123 26.63 14.64 0.48
C SER A 123 26.25 13.16 0.44
N PRO A 124 25.36 12.72 -0.46
CA PRO A 124 25.01 11.31 -0.53
C PRO A 124 26.31 10.51 -0.79
N PRO A 125 26.49 9.34 -0.16
CA PRO A 125 27.66 8.52 -0.38
C PRO A 125 27.77 8.25 -1.88
N THR A 126 28.89 8.66 -2.48
CA THR A 126 29.23 8.34 -3.87
C THR A 126 29.36 6.82 -3.95
N HIS A 127 28.27 6.17 -4.36
CA HIS A 127 28.20 4.72 -4.53
C HIS A 127 28.98 4.29 -5.77
N ALA A 128 30.31 4.47 -5.75
CA ALA A 128 31.22 4.06 -6.82
C ALA A 128 31.16 2.54 -7.10
N TRP A 129 30.71 1.75 -6.11
CA TRP A 129 30.49 0.30 -6.25
C TRP A 129 29.30 -0.09 -7.14
N LYS A 130 28.36 0.84 -7.41
CA LYS A 130 27.20 0.59 -8.28
C LYS A 130 27.55 0.63 -9.77
N LEU A 131 28.66 1.28 -10.14
CA LEU A 131 29.11 1.39 -11.53
C LEU A 131 29.46 0.03 -12.15
N PRO A 132 30.29 -0.84 -11.52
CA PRO A 132 30.60 -2.15 -12.08
C PRO A 132 29.38 -3.09 -12.10
N VAL A 133 28.50 -3.01 -11.10
CA VAL A 133 27.27 -3.84 -11.04
C VAL A 133 26.27 -3.42 -12.12
N PHE A 134 26.10 -2.11 -12.34
CA PHE A 134 25.25 -1.57 -13.39
C PHE A 134 25.78 -1.92 -14.79
N LEU A 135 27.10 -1.81 -15.01
CA LEU A 135 27.75 -2.22 -16.26
C LEU A 135 27.62 -3.73 -16.51
N ALA A 136 27.76 -4.56 -15.48
CA ALA A 136 27.57 -6.01 -15.59
C ALA A 136 26.12 -6.38 -15.94
N LEU A 137 25.13 -5.75 -15.29
CA LEU A 137 23.70 -5.98 -15.54
C LEU A 137 23.28 -5.51 -16.93
N THR A 138 23.68 -4.31 -17.34
CA THR A 138 23.41 -3.79 -18.69
C THR A 138 24.10 -4.60 -19.78
N GLY A 139 25.34 -5.05 -19.55
CA GLY A 139 26.05 -5.96 -20.44
C GLY A 139 25.36 -7.31 -20.61
N LEU A 140 24.85 -7.90 -19.51
CA LEU A 140 24.08 -9.15 -19.56
C LEU A 140 22.77 -8.98 -20.35
N LEU A 141 22.04 -7.89 -20.12
CA LEU A 141 20.79 -7.60 -20.83
C LEU A 141 21.04 -7.37 -22.34
N ALA A 142 22.10 -6.65 -22.68
CA ALA A 142 22.52 -6.43 -24.06
C ALA A 142 22.95 -7.75 -24.74
N GLY A 143 23.66 -8.62 -24.01
CA GLY A 143 24.05 -9.94 -24.48
C GLY A 143 22.84 -10.84 -24.75
N LEU A 144 21.88 -10.90 -23.83
CA LEU A 144 20.66 -11.70 -23.98
C LEU A 144 19.76 -11.20 -25.13
N THR A 145 19.65 -9.88 -25.31
CA THR A 145 18.89 -9.30 -26.42
C THR A 145 19.58 -9.53 -27.76
N ALA A 146 20.91 -9.37 -27.84
CA ALA A 146 21.68 -9.69 -29.04
C ALA A 146 21.59 -11.18 -29.40
N LEU A 147 21.70 -12.08 -28.41
CA LEU A 147 21.56 -13.52 -28.60
C LEU A 147 20.14 -13.90 -29.04
N GLY A 148 19.11 -13.30 -28.45
CA GLY A 148 17.72 -13.47 -28.83
C GLY A 148 17.41 -12.97 -30.25
N ILE A 149 17.98 -11.83 -30.65
CA ILE A 149 17.86 -11.30 -32.02
C ILE A 149 18.60 -12.20 -33.02
N TRP A 150 19.81 -12.64 -32.69
CA TRP A 150 20.59 -13.55 -33.52
C TRP A 150 19.89 -14.90 -33.71
N HIS A 151 19.35 -15.46 -32.63
CA HIS A 151 18.58 -16.70 -32.68
C HIS A 151 17.24 -16.52 -33.43
N ARG A 152 16.57 -15.36 -33.29
CA ARG A 152 15.35 -15.04 -34.05
C ARG A 152 15.62 -14.77 -35.54
N ARG A 153 16.81 -14.30 -35.91
CA ARG A 153 17.25 -14.14 -37.31
C ARG A 153 17.70 -15.46 -37.94
N ARG A 154 18.21 -16.41 -37.14
CA ARG A 154 18.57 -17.77 -37.59
C ARG A 154 17.40 -18.74 -37.65
N ARG A 155 16.28 -18.47 -36.97
CA ARG A 155 15.04 -19.19 -37.26
C ARG A 155 14.51 -18.71 -38.61
N PRO A 156 14.30 -19.62 -39.58
CA PRO A 156 13.62 -19.25 -40.81
C PRO A 156 12.21 -18.76 -40.46
N ARG A 157 12.05 -17.43 -40.43
CA ARG A 157 10.76 -16.76 -40.33
C ARG A 157 10.10 -16.84 -41.69
N PHE A 158 9.65 -18.02 -42.04
CA PHE A 158 8.55 -18.12 -42.97
C PHE A 158 7.30 -17.86 -42.16
N ALA A 159 6.70 -16.69 -42.36
CA ALA A 159 5.39 -16.40 -41.79
C ALA A 159 4.45 -17.47 -42.31
N PHE A 160 3.80 -18.24 -41.44
CA PHE A 160 2.74 -19.15 -41.84
C PHE A 160 1.64 -18.31 -42.51
N PRO A 161 1.25 -18.58 -43.77
CA PRO A 161 1.48 -19.79 -44.59
C PRO A 161 2.43 -19.62 -45.81
N ASP A 162 3.37 -18.67 -45.82
CA ASP A 162 4.14 -18.30 -47.01
C ASP A 162 5.13 -19.38 -47.49
N ALA A 163 5.65 -20.21 -46.58
CA ALA A 163 6.49 -21.34 -46.98
C ALA A 163 5.65 -22.50 -47.48
N GLU A 164 4.51 -22.77 -46.85
CA GLU A 164 3.58 -23.85 -47.20
C GLU A 164 2.96 -23.59 -48.58
N ARG A 165 2.58 -22.34 -48.89
CA ARG A 165 2.11 -21.95 -50.22
C ARG A 165 3.19 -22.13 -51.30
N ARG A 166 4.44 -21.74 -51.00
CA ARG A 166 5.58 -21.95 -51.91
C ARG A 166 5.87 -23.42 -52.12
N GLN A 167 5.80 -24.24 -51.07
CA GLN A 167 5.99 -25.69 -51.18
C GLN A 167 4.90 -26.32 -52.06
N LEU A 168 3.62 -26.01 -51.84
CA LEU A 168 2.50 -26.51 -52.65
C LEU A 168 2.62 -26.18 -54.15
N SER A 169 3.20 -25.04 -54.49
CA SER A 169 3.43 -24.66 -55.90
C SER A 169 4.48 -25.50 -56.61
N ARG A 170 5.38 -26.16 -55.87
CA ARG A 170 6.47 -26.99 -56.42
C ARG A 170 6.08 -28.45 -56.60
N LEU A 171 5.09 -28.93 -55.86
CA LEU A 171 4.62 -30.32 -55.90
C LEU A 171 3.96 -30.68 -57.24
N PRO A 172 4.08 -31.93 -57.71
CA PRO A 172 3.38 -32.39 -58.91
C PRO A 172 1.85 -32.32 -58.73
N ALA A 173 1.12 -32.08 -59.82
CA ALA A 173 -0.34 -32.13 -59.80
C ALA A 173 -0.81 -33.56 -59.49
N GLY A 174 -1.73 -33.70 -58.55
CA GLY A 174 -2.24 -35.00 -58.13
C GLY A 174 -3.15 -34.92 -56.90
N PRO A 175 -3.87 -36.02 -56.59
CA PRO A 175 -4.88 -36.02 -55.54
C PRO A 175 -4.31 -35.74 -54.14
N GLU A 176 -3.05 -36.09 -53.89
CA GLU A 176 -2.40 -35.79 -52.61
C GLU A 176 -2.01 -34.32 -52.46
N ARG A 177 -1.61 -33.65 -53.55
CA ARG A 177 -1.37 -32.20 -53.55
C ARG A 177 -2.66 -31.45 -53.22
N ASP A 178 -3.79 -31.88 -53.77
CA ASP A 178 -5.09 -31.24 -53.52
C ASP A 178 -5.59 -31.47 -52.08
N ARG A 179 -5.21 -32.58 -51.45
CA ARG A 179 -5.45 -32.79 -50.01
C ARG A 179 -4.61 -31.82 -49.16
N LEU A 180 -3.31 -31.69 -49.45
CA LEU A 180 -2.43 -30.76 -48.73
C LEU A 180 -2.85 -29.29 -48.93
N ALA A 181 -3.36 -28.94 -50.12
CA ALA A 181 -3.89 -27.61 -50.40
C ALA A 181 -5.14 -27.31 -49.57
N ARG A 182 -6.07 -28.27 -49.48
CA ARG A 182 -7.28 -28.14 -48.62
C ARG A 182 -6.94 -28.05 -47.14
N ASP A 183 -5.99 -28.86 -46.66
CA ASP A 183 -5.49 -28.76 -45.27
C ASP A 183 -4.98 -27.34 -44.99
N LEU A 184 -4.20 -26.77 -45.92
CA LEU A 184 -3.67 -25.41 -45.79
C LEU A 184 -4.76 -24.33 -45.85
N GLU A 185 -5.76 -24.47 -46.73
CA GLU A 185 -6.90 -23.56 -46.81
C GLU A 185 -7.74 -23.56 -45.53
N LEU A 186 -8.00 -24.75 -44.97
CA LEU A 186 -8.71 -24.91 -43.69
C LEU A 186 -7.96 -24.21 -42.55
N TRP A 187 -6.63 -24.28 -42.53
CA TRP A 187 -5.82 -23.59 -41.53
C TRP A 187 -5.77 -22.08 -41.72
N LEU A 188 -6.03 -21.59 -42.93
CA LEU A 188 -5.95 -20.18 -43.25
C LEU A 188 -7.27 -19.44 -43.06
N TYR A 189 -8.37 -20.08 -43.43
CA TYR A 189 -9.69 -19.46 -43.46
C TYR A 189 -10.67 -20.12 -42.50
N GLY A 190 -10.29 -21.24 -41.86
CA GLY A 190 -11.09 -21.89 -40.84
C GLY A 190 -10.81 -21.39 -39.42
N PRO A 191 -11.67 -21.75 -38.45
CA PRO A 191 -11.49 -21.39 -37.03
C PRO A 191 -10.35 -22.16 -36.34
N TYR A 192 -9.70 -23.09 -37.05
CA TYR A 192 -8.70 -23.99 -36.51
C TYR A 192 -7.29 -23.59 -36.97
N ARG A 193 -6.37 -23.43 -36.01
CA ARG A 193 -4.94 -23.30 -36.31
C ARG A 193 -4.24 -24.63 -36.04
N PRO A 194 -3.34 -25.07 -36.93
CA PRO A 194 -2.65 -26.33 -36.74
C PRO A 194 -1.72 -26.27 -35.53
N GLY A 195 -1.67 -27.37 -34.78
CA GLY A 195 -0.63 -27.58 -33.79
C GLY A 195 0.72 -27.92 -34.43
N ASP A 196 1.81 -27.82 -33.65
CA ASP A 196 3.17 -28.14 -34.12
C ASP A 196 3.31 -29.55 -34.70
N ARG A 197 2.53 -30.51 -34.19
CA ARG A 197 2.54 -31.90 -34.67
C ARG A 197 1.95 -32.01 -36.07
N GLU A 198 0.80 -31.40 -36.30
CA GLU A 198 0.09 -31.45 -37.58
C GLU A 198 0.86 -30.72 -38.68
N LEU A 199 1.48 -29.59 -38.34
CA LEU A 199 2.35 -28.87 -39.25
C LEU A 199 3.56 -29.72 -39.68
N ARG A 200 4.18 -30.46 -38.74
CA ARG A 200 5.26 -31.40 -39.07
C ARG A 200 4.80 -32.53 -39.98
N GLU A 201 3.63 -33.12 -39.69
CA GLU A 201 3.06 -34.21 -40.50
C GLU A 201 2.71 -33.74 -41.92
N TRP A 202 2.21 -32.50 -42.06
CA TRP A 202 1.99 -31.87 -43.36
C TRP A 202 3.28 -31.69 -44.15
N TRP A 203 4.34 -31.17 -43.51
CA TRP A 203 5.66 -31.02 -44.15
C TRP A 203 6.28 -32.36 -44.55
N GLN A 204 6.11 -33.41 -43.75
CA GLN A 204 6.57 -34.77 -44.10
C GLN A 204 5.82 -35.36 -45.30
N ARG A 205 4.50 -35.13 -45.40
CA ARG A 205 3.72 -35.52 -46.58
C ARG A 205 4.16 -34.76 -47.83
N ALA A 206 4.34 -33.44 -47.71
CA ALA A 206 4.82 -32.60 -48.81
C ALA A 206 6.21 -33.04 -49.32
N ARG A 207 7.15 -33.38 -48.44
CA ARG A 207 8.48 -33.88 -48.85
C ARG A 207 8.43 -35.24 -49.52
N ARG A 208 7.63 -36.18 -48.99
CA ARG A 208 7.45 -37.50 -49.63
C ARG A 208 6.92 -37.39 -51.07
N LEU A 209 6.06 -36.41 -51.32
CA LEU A 209 5.55 -36.13 -52.67
C LEU A 209 6.57 -35.44 -53.58
N GLU A 210 7.53 -34.71 -53.01
CA GLU A 210 8.63 -34.09 -53.75
C GLU A 210 9.71 -35.13 -54.11
N ASP A 211 10.05 -36.02 -53.19
CA ASP A 211 11.04 -37.10 -53.36
C ASP A 211 10.51 -38.26 -54.21
N GLY A 212 9.19 -38.37 -54.39
CA GLY A 212 8.52 -39.37 -55.23
C GLY A 212 8.37 -38.98 -56.72
N ARG A 213 9.05 -37.90 -57.15
CA ARG A 213 9.22 -37.52 -58.56
C ARG A 213 10.39 -38.25 -59.20
#